data_AF-L9KPP7-F1
#
_entry.id   AF-L9KPP7-F1
#
_cell.length_a   1.000
_cell.length_b   1.000
_cell.length_c   1.000
_cell.angle_alpha   90.00
_cell.angle_beta   90.00
_cell.angle_gamma   90.00
#
_symmetry.space_group_name_H-M   'P 1'
#
loop_
_entity.id
_entity.type
_entity.pdbx_description
1 polymer ?
#
loop_
_entity_poly.entity_id
_entity_poly.type
_entity_poly.pdbx_seq_one_letter_code
_entity_poly.pdbx_strand_id
1 'polypeptide(L)'
;MYSRKAMYKRKYSATKSRIEKKKKEKVLATVTNPVGGDKNGGIWVVKLGKMPRTHQKFVIATSTKIDISKVKIPKHLTDAYFKKKKLQKPRHQEGEIFDTEKEKYEISEQRKIDQKAVDSQILPKTKAVPQLQGYLRSVFTLTNGVYPLKLVF
;
A
#
# COMPACT_ATOMS: atom_id res chain seq x y z
N MET A 1 -55.54 25.88 0.92
CA MET A 1 -56.04 24.80 1.81
C MET A 1 -54.87 24.24 2.63
N TYR A 2 -54.72 24.75 3.85
CA TYR A 2 -53.75 24.26 4.83
C TYR A 2 -54.30 22.98 5.46
N SER A 3 -53.63 21.83 5.32
CA SER A 3 -53.97 20.64 6.11
C SER A 3 -53.09 20.58 7.36
N ARG A 4 -53.65 20.96 8.52
CA ARG A 4 -53.00 20.76 9.82
C ARG A 4 -53.07 19.27 10.19
N LYS A 5 -51.93 18.59 10.31
CA LYS A 5 -51.84 17.27 10.95
C LYS A 5 -51.54 17.46 12.45
N ALA A 6 -52.33 16.80 13.30
CA ALA A 6 -52.26 16.93 14.75
C ALA A 6 -50.91 16.42 15.31
N MET A 7 -50.20 17.29 16.05
CA MET A 7 -48.93 16.99 16.72
C MET A 7 -49.14 16.46 18.13
N TYR A 8 -49.92 15.39 18.34
CA TYR A 8 -49.98 14.82 19.69
C TYR A 8 -50.00 13.29 19.74
N LYS A 9 -49.08 12.79 20.56
CA LYS A 9 -48.84 11.42 21.04
C LYS A 9 -47.77 10.61 20.29
N ARG A 10 -46.50 10.91 20.59
CA ARG A 10 -45.43 9.89 20.56
C ARG A 10 -44.78 9.84 21.94
N LYS A 11 -45.03 8.75 22.69
CA LYS A 11 -44.26 8.44 23.90
C LYS A 11 -42.88 7.95 23.44
N TYR A 12 -41.83 8.67 23.82
CA TYR A 12 -40.46 8.23 23.56
C TYR A 12 -40.00 7.34 24.72
N SER A 13 -39.77 6.06 24.44
CA SER A 13 -38.95 5.19 25.29
C SER A 13 -37.54 5.15 24.70
N ALA A 14 -36.54 5.50 25.50
CA ALA A 14 -35.13 5.44 25.10
C ALA A 14 -34.52 4.12 25.60
N THR A 15 -34.07 3.27 24.69
CA THR A 15 -33.30 2.07 25.01
C THR A 15 -31.82 2.43 25.18
N LYS A 16 -31.27 2.27 26.39
CA LYS A 16 -29.83 2.39 26.65
C LYS A 16 -29.12 1.10 26.23
N SER A 17 -28.34 1.12 25.14
CA SER A 17 -27.45 0.01 24.78
C SER A 17 -26.04 0.26 25.31
N ARG A 18 -25.63 -0.46 26.37
CA ARG A 18 -24.22 -0.56 26.76
C ARG A 18 -23.56 -1.60 25.85
N ILE A 19 -22.98 -1.16 24.74
CA ILE A 19 -22.20 -2.03 23.84
C ILE A 19 -20.74 -1.97 24.30
N GLU A 20 -20.24 -3.06 24.87
CA GLU A 20 -18.82 -3.19 25.18
C GLU A 20 -18.01 -3.27 23.87
N LYS A 21 -17.11 -2.30 23.68
CA LYS A 21 -16.20 -2.27 22.54
C LYS A 21 -15.27 -3.49 22.58
N LYS A 22 -15.46 -4.41 21.65
CA LYS A 22 -14.52 -5.52 21.41
C LYS A 22 -13.17 -4.92 20.97
N LYS A 23 -12.12 -5.11 21.77
CA LYS A 23 -10.75 -4.72 21.39
C LYS A 23 -10.34 -5.54 20.17
N LYS A 24 -10.18 -4.89 19.02
CA LYS A 24 -9.76 -5.51 17.77
C LYS A 24 -8.24 -5.67 17.76
N GLU A 25 -7.77 -6.90 17.60
CA GLU A 25 -6.35 -7.21 17.47
C GLU A 25 -5.85 -6.73 16.10
N LYS A 26 -4.75 -5.95 16.07
CA LYS A 26 -4.18 -5.42 14.84
C LYS A 26 -3.41 -6.52 14.12
N VAL A 27 -3.85 -6.92 12.93
CA VAL A 27 -3.06 -7.80 12.06
C VAL A 27 -1.81 -7.05 11.60
N LEU A 28 -0.63 -7.59 11.91
CA LEU A 28 0.66 -7.00 11.60
C LEU A 28 0.96 -7.07 10.09
N ALA A 29 1.35 -5.93 9.51
CA ALA A 29 1.71 -5.80 8.09
C ALA A 29 3.11 -6.37 7.75
N THR A 30 3.77 -7.04 8.70
CA THR A 30 5.20 -7.37 8.63
C THR A 30 5.40 -8.87 8.89
N VAL A 31 6.19 -9.52 8.04
CA VAL A 31 6.66 -10.90 8.24
C VAL A 31 8.11 -10.85 8.70
N THR A 32 8.39 -11.38 9.89
CA THR A 32 9.74 -11.49 10.46
C THR A 32 10.33 -12.86 10.12
N ASN A 33 11.45 -12.88 9.39
CA ASN A 33 12.23 -14.11 9.22
C ASN A 33 13.47 -14.02 10.13
N PRO A 34 13.69 -15.01 11.02
CA PRO A 34 14.94 -15.10 11.77
C PRO A 34 16.07 -15.50 10.81
N VAL A 35 17.19 -14.79 10.89
CA VAL A 35 18.45 -15.23 10.26
C VAL A 35 19.26 -15.90 11.36
N GLY A 36 19.54 -17.19 11.21
CA GLY A 36 20.40 -17.93 12.13
C GLY A 36 21.82 -17.41 12.03
N GLY A 37 22.29 -16.69 13.06
CA GLY A 37 23.67 -16.25 13.17
C GLY A 37 23.84 -15.12 14.19
N ASP A 38 24.56 -15.41 15.27
CA ASP A 38 24.74 -14.56 16.45
C ASP A 38 25.44 -13.21 16.19
N LYS A 39 25.95 -12.99 14.97
CA LYS A 39 26.82 -11.86 14.62
C LYS A 39 26.18 -10.79 13.74
N ASN A 40 24.95 -11.00 13.26
CA ASN A 40 24.21 -10.04 12.42
C ASN A 40 22.96 -9.51 13.14
N GLY A 41 23.16 -8.95 14.34
CA GLY A 41 22.13 -8.51 15.29
C GLY A 41 21.22 -7.37 14.80
N GLY A 42 20.24 -7.71 13.96
CA GLY A 42 19.13 -6.82 13.61
C GLY A 42 18.05 -7.52 12.81
N ILE A 43 16.78 -7.25 13.16
CA ILE A 43 15.63 -7.65 12.34
C ILE A 43 15.67 -6.82 11.05
N TRP A 44 15.99 -7.44 9.93
CA TRP A 44 15.83 -6.79 8.63
C TRP A 44 14.36 -6.75 8.26
N VAL A 45 13.69 -5.64 8.62
CA VAL A 45 12.35 -5.35 8.10
C VAL A 45 12.49 -4.93 6.64
N VAL A 46 12.44 -5.90 5.74
CA VAL A 46 12.30 -5.61 4.31
C VAL A 46 10.85 -5.21 4.07
N LYS A 47 10.61 -3.90 3.92
CA LYS A 47 9.33 -3.42 3.39
C LYS A 47 9.16 -4.04 2.01
N LEU A 48 8.16 -4.92 1.84
CA LEU A 48 7.79 -5.41 0.52
C LEU A 48 7.36 -4.20 -0.32
N GLY A 49 8.23 -3.79 -1.24
CA GLY A 49 7.89 -2.83 -2.27
C GLY A 49 6.77 -3.40 -3.12
N LYS A 50 5.68 -2.66 -3.29
CA LYS A 50 4.64 -3.05 -4.26
C LYS A 50 5.18 -2.73 -5.64
N MET A 51 5.19 -3.67 -6.58
CA MET A 51 5.37 -3.37 -8.02
C MET A 51 4.26 -2.40 -8.45
N PRO A 52 4.57 -1.13 -8.71
CA PRO A 52 3.57 -0.12 -9.02
C PRO A 52 3.39 0.00 -10.53
N ARG A 53 2.24 0.55 -10.94
CA ARG A 53 2.09 1.17 -12.26
C ARG A 53 2.34 2.66 -12.12
N THR A 54 3.15 3.22 -13.01
CA THR A 54 3.43 4.66 -13.09
C THR A 54 3.18 5.13 -14.51
N HIS A 55 2.81 6.40 -14.67
CA HIS A 55 2.60 7.00 -15.98
C HIS A 55 3.86 7.77 -16.40
N GLN A 56 4.27 7.63 -17.66
CA GLN A 56 5.53 8.16 -18.18
C GLN A 56 5.72 9.66 -17.93
N LYS A 57 4.66 10.47 -18.13
CA LYS A 57 4.69 11.93 -17.89
C LYS A 57 5.09 12.36 -16.47
N PHE A 58 4.95 11.47 -15.48
CA PHE A 58 5.25 11.79 -14.08
C PHE A 58 6.56 11.15 -13.59
N VAL A 59 7.40 10.67 -14.50
CA VAL A 59 8.68 10.03 -14.19
C VAL A 59 9.80 10.79 -14.90
N ILE A 60 10.89 11.05 -14.18
CA ILE A 60 12.13 11.56 -14.76
C ILE A 60 13.01 10.36 -15.09
N ALA A 61 13.37 10.21 -16.36
CA ALA A 61 14.32 9.17 -16.77
C ALA A 61 15.74 9.63 -16.41
N THR A 62 16.45 8.81 -15.64
CA THR A 62 17.85 9.05 -15.29
C THR A 62 18.79 8.38 -16.29
N SER A 63 20.00 8.89 -16.38
CA SER A 63 21.12 8.37 -17.18
C SER A 63 21.58 6.98 -16.74
N THR A 64 21.34 6.61 -15.47
CA THR A 64 21.71 5.32 -14.89
C THR A 64 20.88 4.17 -15.49
N LYS A 65 21.57 3.15 -16.02
CA LYS A 65 20.95 1.98 -16.67
C LYS A 65 21.39 0.69 -16.00
N ILE A 66 20.46 -0.27 -15.88
CA ILE A 66 20.72 -1.64 -15.45
C ILE A 66 20.31 -2.57 -16.59
N ASP A 67 21.13 -3.56 -16.91
CA ASP A 67 20.77 -4.55 -17.92
C ASP A 67 19.68 -5.52 -17.41
N ILE A 68 18.52 -5.49 -18.05
CA ILE A 68 17.32 -6.27 -17.70
C ILE A 68 17.07 -7.42 -18.69
N SER A 69 17.87 -7.56 -19.75
CA SER A 69 17.67 -8.53 -20.85
C SER A 69 17.32 -9.96 -20.39
N LYS A 70 17.98 -10.46 -19.34
CA LYS A 70 17.80 -11.82 -18.79
C LYS A 70 16.69 -11.97 -17.74
N VAL A 71 15.96 -10.91 -17.39
CA VAL A 71 14.92 -10.95 -16.35
C VAL A 71 13.61 -11.49 -16.94
N LYS A 72 13.05 -12.53 -16.32
CA LYS A 72 11.79 -13.14 -16.76
C LYS A 72 10.61 -12.45 -16.08
N ILE A 73 9.73 -11.85 -16.88
CA ILE A 73 8.48 -11.22 -16.41
C ILE A 73 7.34 -12.26 -16.52
N PRO A 74 6.61 -12.53 -15.43
CA PRO A 74 5.47 -13.43 -15.47
C PRO A 74 4.36 -12.96 -16.43
N LYS A 75 3.83 -13.87 -17.25
CA LYS A 75 2.83 -13.57 -18.30
C LYS A 75 1.49 -13.05 -17.75
N HIS A 76 1.15 -13.39 -16.51
CA HIS A 76 -0.11 -12.98 -15.88
C HIS A 76 -0.11 -11.53 -15.38
N LEU A 77 1.01 -10.81 -15.47
CA LEU A 77 1.13 -9.40 -15.11
C LEU A 77 0.55 -8.48 -16.20
N THR A 78 -0.77 -8.50 -16.33
CA THR A 78 -1.52 -7.69 -17.29
C THR A 78 -2.16 -6.46 -16.62
N ASP A 79 -2.75 -5.54 -17.39
CA ASP A 79 -3.39 -4.34 -16.83
C ASP A 79 -4.49 -4.67 -15.79
N ALA A 80 -5.22 -5.77 -16.04
CA ALA A 80 -6.25 -6.29 -15.16
C ALA A 80 -5.70 -6.68 -13.78
N TYR A 81 -4.48 -7.23 -13.72
CA TYR A 81 -3.80 -7.58 -12.47
C TYR A 81 -3.61 -6.37 -11.54
N PHE A 82 -3.31 -5.20 -12.14
CA PHE A 82 -3.05 -3.97 -11.41
C PHE A 82 -4.28 -3.09 -11.20
N LYS A 83 -5.45 -3.51 -11.66
CA LYS A 83 -6.70 -2.76 -11.48
C LYS A 83 -7.04 -2.68 -9.99
N LYS A 84 -7.41 -1.49 -9.52
CA LYS A 84 -7.84 -1.31 -8.13
C LYS A 84 -9.14 -2.08 -7.90
N LYS A 85 -9.18 -2.92 -6.86
CA LYS A 85 -10.42 -3.55 -6.41
C LYS A 85 -11.36 -2.48 -5.87
N LYS A 86 -12.59 -2.43 -6.39
CA LYS A 86 -13.65 -1.57 -5.86
C LYS A 86 -14.28 -2.30 -4.67
N LEU A 87 -13.93 -1.89 -3.46
CA LEU A 87 -14.56 -2.41 -2.25
C LEU A 87 -15.98 -1.86 -2.17
N GLN A 88 -16.95 -2.74 -1.92
CA GLN A 88 -18.32 -2.28 -1.74
C GLN A 88 -18.41 -1.56 -0.40
N LYS A 89 -19.16 -0.46 -0.39
CA LYS A 89 -19.51 0.17 0.87
C LYS A 89 -20.51 -0.76 1.57
N PRO A 90 -20.35 -1.03 2.88
CA PRO A 90 -21.38 -1.73 3.62
C PRO A 90 -22.71 -0.98 3.47
N ARG A 91 -23.80 -1.71 3.27
CA ARG A 91 -25.14 -1.12 3.23
C ARG A 91 -25.55 -0.87 4.68
N HIS A 92 -25.86 0.38 5.01
CA HIS A 92 -26.31 0.75 6.36
C HIS A 92 -27.83 0.97 6.37
N GLN A 93 -28.50 0.50 7.41
CA GLN A 93 -29.83 0.99 7.80
C GLN A 93 -29.67 2.20 8.75
N GLU A 94 -30.74 2.97 8.99
CA GLU A 94 -30.70 4.12 9.92
C GLU A 94 -30.21 3.67 11.30
N GLY A 95 -29.06 4.21 11.76
CA GLY A 95 -28.46 3.92 13.06
C GLY A 95 -27.14 3.12 13.03
N GLU A 96 -26.85 2.36 11.96
CA GLU A 96 -25.70 1.44 11.90
C GLU A 96 -24.44 2.00 11.19
N ILE A 97 -24.41 3.31 10.96
CA ILE A 97 -23.40 3.98 10.12
C ILE A 97 -21.98 3.87 10.71
N PHE A 98 -21.87 3.76 12.04
CA PHE A 98 -20.58 3.76 12.74
C PHE A 98 -20.08 2.38 13.15
N ASP A 99 -20.94 1.35 13.10
CA ASP A 99 -20.59 -0.01 13.55
C ASP A 99 -19.96 -0.85 12.44
N THR A 100 -20.17 -0.50 11.16
CA THR A 100 -19.58 -1.24 10.05
C THR A 100 -18.22 -0.67 9.64
N GLU A 101 -17.17 -1.43 9.94
CA GLU A 101 -15.83 -1.09 9.48
C GLU A 101 -15.72 -1.20 7.96
N LYS A 102 -15.24 -0.13 7.33
CA LYS A 102 -14.91 -0.15 5.90
C LYS A 102 -13.84 -1.20 5.65
N GLU A 103 -14.12 -2.12 4.73
CA GLU A 103 -13.11 -3.03 4.21
C GLU A 103 -11.89 -2.20 3.77
N LYS A 104 -10.71 -2.56 4.27
CA LYS A 104 -9.45 -1.94 3.89
C LYS A 104 -8.80 -2.79 2.81
N TYR A 105 -8.11 -2.14 1.88
CA TYR A 105 -7.35 -2.85 0.87
C TYR A 105 -6.18 -3.59 1.52
N GLU A 106 -6.18 -4.92 1.39
CA GLU A 106 -5.07 -5.77 1.78
C GLU A 106 -4.33 -6.29 0.54
N ILE A 107 -3.02 -6.48 0.70
CA ILE A 107 -2.16 -7.01 -0.36
C ILE A 107 -2.38 -8.51 -0.44
N SER A 108 -2.89 -8.99 -1.57
CA SER A 108 -3.02 -10.43 -1.86
C SER A 108 -1.68 -11.15 -1.77
N GLU A 109 -1.69 -12.39 -1.27
CA GLU A 109 -0.50 -13.25 -1.18
C GLU A 109 0.17 -13.46 -2.54
N GLN A 110 -0.61 -13.65 -3.61
CA GLN A 110 -0.12 -13.75 -4.98
C GLN A 110 0.81 -12.59 -5.35
N ARG A 111 0.44 -11.35 -5.00
CA ARG A 111 1.28 -10.16 -5.24
C ARG A 111 2.61 -10.20 -4.49
N LYS A 112 2.63 -10.79 -3.30
CA LYS A 112 3.87 -10.94 -2.52
C LYS A 112 4.79 -11.98 -3.15
N ILE A 113 4.22 -13.07 -3.69
CA ILE A 113 4.97 -14.14 -4.36
C ILE A 113 5.56 -13.62 -5.67
N ASP A 114 4.74 -12.99 -6.52
CA ASP A 114 5.19 -12.43 -7.80
C ASP A 114 6.29 -11.38 -7.59
N GLN A 115 6.15 -10.51 -6.59
CA GLN A 115 7.16 -9.52 -6.23
C GLN A 115 8.49 -10.18 -5.87
N LYS A 116 8.47 -11.17 -4.96
CA LYS A 116 9.68 -11.88 -4.53
C LYS A 116 10.39 -12.57 -5.70
N ALA A 117 9.61 -13.14 -6.63
CA ALA A 117 10.14 -13.82 -7.80
C ALA A 117 10.86 -12.87 -8.78
N VAL A 118 10.40 -11.63 -8.91
CA VAL A 118 11.03 -10.60 -9.75
C VAL A 118 12.22 -9.97 -9.02
N ASP A 119 12.06 -9.59 -7.75
CA ASP A 119 13.10 -8.93 -6.97
C ASP A 119 14.33 -9.82 -6.78
N SER A 120 14.16 -11.14 -6.63
CA SER A 120 15.28 -12.08 -6.51
C SER A 120 16.22 -12.04 -7.71
N GLN A 121 15.71 -11.72 -8.91
CA GLN A 121 16.50 -11.61 -10.14
C GLN A 121 17.17 -10.24 -10.28
N ILE A 122 16.56 -9.18 -9.75
CA ILE A 122 17.03 -7.79 -9.90
C ILE A 122 18.02 -7.40 -8.81
N LEU A 123 17.76 -7.79 -7.56
CA LEU A 123 18.58 -7.41 -6.41
C LEU A 123 20.08 -7.74 -6.55
N PRO A 124 20.49 -8.90 -7.11
CA PRO A 124 21.91 -9.19 -7.35
C PRO A 124 22.54 -8.20 -8.33
N LYS A 125 21.81 -7.79 -9.38
CA LYS A 125 22.30 -6.82 -10.38
C LYS A 125 22.48 -5.44 -9.76
N THR A 126 21.56 -5.03 -8.90
CA THR A 126 21.68 -3.77 -8.14
C THR A 126 22.86 -3.80 -7.17
N LYS A 127 23.14 -4.95 -6.54
CA LYS A 127 24.28 -5.12 -5.63
C LYS A 127 25.63 -5.11 -6.35
N ALA A 128 25.66 -5.57 -7.59
CA ALA A 128 26.88 -5.60 -8.40
C ALA A 128 27.38 -4.18 -8.74
N VAL A 129 26.48 -3.21 -8.86
CA VAL A 129 26.84 -1.81 -9.11
C VAL A 129 27.16 -1.11 -7.78
N PRO A 130 28.37 -0.54 -7.61
CA PRO A 130 28.74 0.18 -6.40
C PRO A 130 27.75 1.31 -6.09
N GLN A 131 27.41 1.48 -4.80
CA GLN A 131 26.57 2.56 -4.26
C GLN A 131 25.11 2.66 -4.80
N LEU A 132 24.74 1.86 -5.81
CA LEU A 132 23.42 1.93 -6.44
C LEU A 132 22.28 1.56 -5.48
N GLN A 133 22.54 0.67 -4.52
CA GLN A 133 21.57 0.37 -3.45
C GLN A 133 21.26 1.59 -2.57
N GLY A 134 22.28 2.39 -2.26
CA GLY A 134 22.10 3.63 -1.49
C GLY A 134 21.32 4.66 -2.30
N TYR A 135 21.66 4.80 -3.58
CA TYR A 135 20.95 5.66 -4.52
C TYR A 135 19.46 5.30 -4.66
N LEU A 136 19.10 4.04 -4.83
CA LEU A 136 17.68 3.63 -4.94
C LEU A 136 16.88 3.77 -3.64
N ARG A 137 17.57 3.82 -2.49
CA ARG A 137 16.95 4.07 -1.18
C ARG A 137 16.78 5.55 -0.89
N SER A 138 17.57 6.43 -1.52
CA SER A 138 17.46 7.86 -1.32
C SER A 138 16.22 8.43 -2.00
N VAL A 139 15.72 9.53 -1.47
CA VAL A 139 14.60 10.27 -2.05
C VAL A 139 15.18 11.45 -2.83
N PHE A 140 14.67 11.68 -4.05
CA PHE A 140 15.02 12.87 -4.80
C PHE A 140 14.33 14.10 -4.20
N THR A 141 15.12 15.10 -3.83
CA THR A 141 14.64 16.40 -3.36
C THR A 141 15.49 17.51 -3.97
N LEU A 142 14.90 18.68 -4.19
CA LEU A 142 15.62 19.88 -4.56
C LEU A 142 15.98 20.65 -3.29
N THR A 143 17.25 21.03 -3.16
CA THR A 143 17.72 21.89 -2.08
C THR A 143 17.89 23.32 -2.59
N ASN A 144 17.96 24.27 -1.65
CA ASN A 144 18.21 25.67 -1.99
C ASN A 144 19.51 25.80 -2.80
N GLY A 145 19.44 26.51 -3.92
CA GLY A 145 20.56 26.70 -4.86
C GLY A 145 20.65 25.67 -5.99
N VAL A 146 19.87 24.57 -5.94
CA VAL A 146 19.82 23.58 -7.02
C VAL A 146 18.58 23.82 -7.89
N TYR A 147 18.80 24.23 -9.14
CA TYR A 147 17.73 24.58 -10.07
C TYR A 147 17.50 23.47 -11.10
N PRO A 148 16.25 23.00 -11.30
CA PRO A 148 15.95 21.91 -12.23
C PRO A 148 16.43 22.13 -13.66
N LEU A 149 16.38 23.37 -14.16
CA LEU A 149 16.82 23.71 -15.51
C LEU A 149 18.31 23.45 -15.75
N LYS A 150 19.12 23.46 -14.68
CA LYS A 150 20.57 23.23 -14.74
C LYS A 150 20.94 21.76 -14.45
N LEU A 151 19.98 20.95 -14.01
CA LEU A 151 20.24 19.55 -13.68
C LEU A 151 20.27 18.69 -14.94
N VAL A 152 21.20 17.73 -14.95
CA VAL A 152 21.25 16.65 -15.93
C VAL A 152 20.84 15.37 -15.21
N PHE A 153 19.89 14.64 -15.79
CA PHE A 153 19.32 13.43 -15.20
C PHE A 153 19.90 12.19 -15.86
#